data_AF-A0A8X6NGW3-F1
#
_entry.id   AF-A0A8X6NGW3-F1
#
_cell.length_a   1.000
_cell.length_b   1.000
_cell.length_c   1.000
_cell.angle_alpha   90.00
_cell.angle_beta   90.00
_cell.angle_gamma   90.00
#
_symmetry.space_group_name_H-M   'P 1'
#
loop_
_entity.id
_entity.type
_entity.pdbx_description
1 polymer ?
#
loop_
_entity_poly.entity_id
_entity_poly.type
_entity_poly.pdbx_seq_one_letter_code
_entity_poly.pdbx_strand_id
1 'polypeptide(L)'
;MLLERNKISEQIRKFDAYPKTLEDFRVKTFAGAAVTVVSAVIITLLFISELNYYLTAEVTEELFVDVSRSEKLRINIDVTFPNVMCDFLSIDAMDVSGESQINLEHNIYKRKLDQSGRPLEKPEKERKSWII
;
A
#
# COMPACT_ATOMS: atom_id res chain seq x y z
N MET A 1 32.45 -30.68 -20.03
CA MET A 1 31.89 -30.61 -18.65
C MET A 1 32.96 -30.69 -17.55
N LEU A 2 34.03 -31.50 -17.69
CA LEU A 2 35.10 -31.60 -16.68
C LEU A 2 36.05 -30.38 -16.59
N LEU A 3 36.22 -29.61 -17.68
CA LEU A 3 37.07 -28.41 -17.70
C LEU A 3 36.50 -27.23 -16.89
N GLU A 4 35.17 -27.04 -16.88
CA GLU A 4 34.51 -25.99 -16.11
C GLU A 4 34.64 -26.21 -14.58
N ARG A 5 34.58 -27.47 -14.13
CA ARG A 5 34.79 -27.86 -12.72
C ARG A 5 36.17 -27.43 -12.21
N ASN A 6 37.22 -27.64 -13.01
CA ASN A 6 38.59 -27.31 -12.63
C ASN A 6 38.78 -25.79 -12.50
N LYS A 7 38.21 -25.03 -13.43
CA LYS A 7 38.27 -23.56 -13.47
C LYS A 7 37.59 -22.94 -12.24
N ILE A 8 36.44 -23.45 -11.83
CA ILE A 8 35.73 -23.01 -10.62
C ILE A 8 36.55 -23.34 -9.36
N SER A 9 37.14 -24.54 -9.27
CA SER A 9 37.96 -24.90 -8.11
C SER A 9 39.20 -24.01 -7.95
N GLU A 10 39.83 -23.61 -9.07
CA GLU A 10 40.98 -22.71 -9.03
C GLU A 10 40.59 -21.29 -8.59
N GLN A 11 39.42 -20.80 -9.02
CA GLN A 11 38.90 -19.50 -8.58
C GLN A 11 38.56 -19.49 -7.09
N ILE A 12 37.92 -20.55 -6.59
CA ILE A 12 37.63 -20.70 -5.16
C ILE A 12 38.93 -20.79 -4.35
N ARG A 13 39.96 -21.48 -4.87
CA ARG A 13 41.27 -21.59 -4.21
C ARG A 13 42.05 -20.26 -4.16
N LYS A 14 41.75 -19.32 -5.05
CA LYS A 14 42.30 -17.95 -5.03
C LYS A 14 41.57 -17.03 -4.05
N PHE A 15 40.32 -17.35 -3.69
CA PHE A 15 39.52 -16.60 -2.73
C PHE A 15 39.75 -17.06 -1.27
N ASP A 16 40.41 -18.21 -1.08
CA ASP A 16 40.81 -18.74 0.24
C ASP A 16 42.06 -17.99 0.73
N ALA A 17 41.89 -16.97 1.57
CA ALA A 17 42.95 -16.08 2.03
C ALA A 17 43.89 -16.68 3.10
N TYR A 18 43.65 -17.92 3.54
CA TYR A 18 44.39 -18.55 4.64
C TYR A 18 45.27 -19.72 4.18
N PRO A 19 46.55 -19.77 4.60
CA PRO A 19 47.43 -20.90 4.33
C PRO A 19 46.90 -22.16 5.05
N LYS A 20 46.77 -23.27 4.32
CA LYS A 20 46.30 -24.54 4.91
C LYS A 20 47.35 -25.10 5.87
N THR A 21 46.92 -25.48 7.07
CA THR A 21 47.78 -26.07 8.09
C THR A 21 48.28 -27.46 7.68
N LEU A 22 49.48 -27.83 8.15
CA LEU A 22 50.12 -29.12 7.91
C LEU A 22 49.25 -30.27 8.44
N GLU A 23 49.16 -31.35 7.65
CA GLU A 23 48.18 -32.42 7.84
C GLU A 23 48.43 -33.27 9.11
N ASP A 24 49.66 -33.25 9.62
CA ASP A 24 50.12 -34.01 10.79
C ASP A 24 49.50 -33.53 12.12
N PHE A 25 49.03 -32.27 12.17
CA PHE A 25 48.30 -31.70 13.31
C PHE A 25 46.78 -31.72 13.13
N ARG A 26 46.28 -32.28 12.02
CA ARG A 26 44.86 -32.26 11.64
C ARG A 26 44.21 -33.61 11.88
N VAL A 27 43.77 -33.85 13.12
CA VAL A 27 42.97 -35.02 13.46
C VAL A 27 41.57 -34.88 12.87
N LYS A 28 41.27 -35.64 11.81
CA LYS A 28 39.93 -35.69 11.20
C LYS A 28 39.01 -36.50 12.10
N THR A 29 38.12 -35.84 12.83
CA THR A 29 37.10 -36.50 13.64
C THR A 29 35.77 -36.53 12.88
N PHE A 30 35.13 -37.71 12.82
CA PHE A 30 33.81 -37.87 12.19
C PHE A 30 32.74 -37.04 12.92
N ALA A 31 32.83 -36.97 14.25
CA ALA A 31 31.96 -36.14 15.08
C ALA A 31 32.10 -34.64 14.75
N GLY A 32 33.33 -34.13 14.56
CA GLY A 32 33.55 -32.72 14.18
C GLY A 32 32.98 -32.38 12.81
N ALA A 33 33.08 -33.31 11.86
CA ALA A 33 32.46 -33.16 10.54
C ALA A 33 30.92 -33.13 10.64
N ALA A 34 30.32 -34.03 11.42
CA ALA A 34 28.87 -34.04 11.64
C ALA A 34 28.37 -32.72 12.27
N VAL A 35 29.06 -32.24 13.30
CA VAL A 35 28.73 -30.96 13.96
C VAL A 35 28.83 -29.79 12.99
N THR A 36 29.84 -29.77 12.12
CA THR A 36 30.04 -28.71 11.12
C THR A 36 28.93 -28.73 10.06
N VAL A 37 28.49 -29.91 9.62
CA VAL A 37 27.37 -30.02 8.67
C VAL A 37 26.08 -29.54 9.31
N VAL A 38 25.79 -29.97 10.53
CA VAL A 38 24.58 -29.55 11.26
C VAL A 38 24.58 -28.04 11.51
N SER A 39 25.70 -27.47 11.95
CA SER A 39 25.81 -26.02 12.17
C SER A 39 25.67 -25.23 10.88
N ALA A 40 26.28 -25.67 9.78
CA ALA A 40 26.14 -25.03 8.47
C ALA A 40 24.68 -25.02 7.98
N VAL A 41 23.95 -26.11 8.18
CA VAL A 41 22.51 -26.19 7.85
C VAL A 41 21.70 -25.19 8.68
N ILE A 42 21.91 -25.15 9.99
CA ILE A 42 21.18 -24.23 10.88
C ILE A 42 21.47 -22.77 10.52
N ILE A 43 22.75 -22.42 10.31
CA ILE A 43 23.16 -21.07 9.92
C ILE A 43 22.50 -20.67 8.59
N THR A 44 22.48 -21.57 7.60
CA THR A 44 21.86 -21.31 6.30
C THR A 44 20.36 -21.09 6.42
N LEU A 45 19.66 -21.91 7.21
CA LEU A 45 18.23 -21.76 7.45
C LEU A 45 17.89 -20.44 8.15
N LEU A 46 18.64 -20.07 9.18
CA LEU A 46 18.49 -18.80 9.88
C LEU A 46 18.71 -17.62 8.93
N PHE A 47 19.75 -17.67 8.11
CA PHE A 47 20.05 -16.61 7.14
C PHE A 47 18.91 -16.40 6.15
N ILE A 48 18.33 -17.48 5.60
CA ILE A 48 17.19 -17.39 4.68
C ILE A 48 15.95 -16.83 5.39
N SER A 49 15.70 -17.24 6.63
CA SER A 49 14.58 -16.75 7.43
C SER A 49 14.66 -15.25 7.68
N GLU A 50 15.81 -14.79 8.18
CA GLU A 50 16.07 -13.37 8.45
C GLU A 50 16.02 -12.54 7.17
N LEU A 51 16.56 -13.05 6.06
CA LEU A 51 16.51 -12.36 4.77
C LEU A 51 15.06 -12.19 4.28
N ASN A 52 14.23 -13.22 4.40
CA ASN A 52 12.81 -13.12 4.04
C ASN A 52 12.07 -12.15 4.97
N TYR A 53 12.36 -12.18 6.27
CA TYR A 53 11.78 -11.24 7.22
C TYR A 53 12.16 -9.80 6.87
N TYR A 54 13.44 -9.55 6.59
CA TYR A 54 13.94 -8.23 6.19
C TYR A 54 13.32 -7.72 4.87
N LEU A 55 13.10 -8.62 3.90
CA LEU A 55 12.46 -8.27 2.62
C LEU A 55 10.94 -8.09 2.75
N THR A 56 10.34 -8.57 3.83
CA THR A 56 8.90 -8.39 4.07
C THR A 56 8.68 -6.98 4.61
N ALA A 57 8.09 -6.13 3.77
CA ALA A 57 7.72 -4.77 4.18
C ALA A 57 6.58 -4.82 5.20
N GLU A 58 6.86 -4.44 6.45
CA GLU A 58 5.85 -4.22 7.47
C GLU A 58 5.27 -2.82 7.31
N VAL A 59 4.00 -2.73 6.96
CA VAL A 59 3.28 -1.45 6.87
C VAL A 59 2.90 -1.04 8.28
N THR A 60 3.53 0.00 8.80
CA THR A 60 3.16 0.61 10.08
C THR A 60 2.28 1.82 9.81
N GLU A 61 1.07 1.82 10.36
CA GLU A 61 0.15 2.96 10.27
C GLU A 61 0.49 3.95 11.38
N GLU A 62 1.11 5.06 11.02
CA GLU A 62 1.36 6.17 11.94
C GLU A 62 0.34 7.28 11.75
N LEU A 63 -0.30 7.68 12.85
CA LEU A 63 -1.32 8.71 12.88
C LEU A 63 -0.66 10.08 13.01
N PHE A 64 -0.37 10.74 11.89
CA PHE A 64 0.10 12.12 11.91
C PHE A 64 -1.07 13.10 12.02
N VAL A 65 -0.90 14.11 12.88
CA VAL A 65 -1.79 15.27 12.89
C VAL A 65 -1.48 16.07 11.64
N ASP A 66 -2.44 16.16 10.73
CA ASP A 66 -2.31 16.99 9.55
C ASP A 66 -2.22 18.46 9.95
N VAL A 67 -1.02 19.03 9.78
CA VAL A 67 -0.73 20.44 10.05
C VAL A 67 -1.08 21.33 8.85
N SER A 68 -1.58 20.73 7.75
CA SER A 68 -2.11 21.48 6.63
C SER A 68 -3.42 22.14 7.06
N ARG A 69 -3.29 23.42 7.37
CA ARG A 69 -4.37 24.29 7.80
C ARG A 69 -5.46 24.34 6.71
N SER A 70 -6.60 23.72 7.00
CA SER A 70 -7.90 24.04 6.39
C SER A 70 -8.00 23.77 4.88
N GLU A 71 -7.60 22.57 4.43
CA GLU A 71 -8.00 22.12 3.09
C GLU A 71 -9.48 21.71 3.11
N LYS A 72 -10.28 22.28 2.21
CA LYS A 72 -11.69 21.91 2.05
C LYS A 72 -11.77 20.54 1.41
N LEU A 73 -12.31 19.55 2.13
CA LEU A 73 -12.55 18.21 1.57
C LEU A 73 -13.50 18.31 0.36
N ARG A 74 -13.07 17.79 -0.79
CA ARG A 74 -13.89 17.73 -2.00
C ARG A 74 -14.80 16.52 -1.93
N ILE A 75 -16.10 16.75 -1.74
CA ILE A 75 -17.12 15.71 -1.69
C ILE A 75 -17.91 15.72 -3.01
N ASN A 76 -17.86 14.61 -3.75
CA ASN A 76 -18.65 14.41 -4.96
C ASN A 76 -19.80 13.43 -4.64
N ILE A 77 -21.04 13.85 -4.86
CA ILE A 77 -22.24 13.05 -4.55
C ILE A 77 -23.12 12.96 -5.79
N ASP A 78 -23.55 11.74 -6.12
CA ASP A 78 -24.57 11.46 -7.13
C ASP A 78 -25.64 10.56 -6.48
N VAL A 79 -26.86 11.10 -6.37
CA VAL A 79 -27.99 10.43 -5.71
C VAL A 79 -29.27 10.65 -6.51
N THR A 80 -30.07 9.60 -6.63
CA THR A 80 -31.33 9.60 -7.37
C THR A 80 -32.50 9.34 -6.44
N PHE A 81 -33.51 10.22 -6.48
CA PHE A 81 -34.74 10.08 -5.71
C PHE A 81 -35.92 9.77 -6.63
N PRO A 82 -36.40 8.51 -6.70
CA PRO A 82 -37.46 8.12 -7.64
C PRO A 82 -38.86 8.63 -7.27
N ASN A 83 -39.11 8.85 -5.98
CA ASN A 83 -40.45 9.15 -5.45
C ASN A 83 -40.60 10.59 -4.91
N VAL A 84 -39.64 11.48 -5.18
CA VAL A 84 -39.63 12.86 -4.67
C VAL A 84 -39.41 13.83 -5.82
N MET A 85 -40.21 14.91 -5.88
CA MET A 85 -40.01 15.96 -6.87
C MET A 85 -38.76 16.77 -6.57
N CYS A 86 -38.01 17.10 -7.63
CA CYS A 86 -36.74 17.80 -7.56
C CYS A 86 -36.83 19.19 -6.88
N ASP A 87 -37.99 19.84 -6.96
CA ASP A 87 -38.23 21.19 -6.45
C ASP A 87 -38.31 21.24 -4.91
N PHE A 88 -38.61 20.11 -4.25
CA PHE A 88 -38.66 20.00 -2.78
C PHE A 88 -37.35 19.53 -2.16
N LEU A 89 -36.37 19.15 -2.97
CA LEU A 89 -35.10 18.64 -2.48
C LEU A 89 -34.16 19.80 -2.12
N SER A 90 -33.72 19.88 -0.87
CA SER A 90 -32.64 20.78 -0.43
C SER A 90 -31.45 19.94 0.02
N ILE A 91 -30.23 20.44 -0.15
CA ILE A 91 -29.01 19.80 0.32
C ILE A 91 -28.32 20.75 1.29
N ASP A 92 -28.19 20.31 2.53
CA ASP A 92 -27.53 21.03 3.62
C ASP A 92 -26.33 20.22 4.10
N ALA A 93 -25.19 20.88 4.30
CA ALA A 93 -23.99 20.27 4.86
C ALA A 93 -23.68 20.89 6.22
N MET A 94 -23.40 20.05 7.22
CA MET A 94 -23.04 20.46 8.57
C MET A 94 -21.80 19.70 9.02
N ASP A 95 -20.76 20.43 9.43
CA ASP A 95 -19.53 19.85 9.98
C ASP A 95 -19.64 19.63 11.50
N VAL A 96 -18.74 18.81 12.08
CA VAL A 96 -18.63 18.56 13.54
C VAL A 96 -18.41 19.83 14.34
N SER A 97 -17.87 20.88 13.70
CA SER A 97 -17.69 22.21 14.26
C SER A 97 -19.01 22.99 14.42
N GLY A 98 -20.14 22.45 13.97
CA GLY A 98 -21.44 23.13 13.99
C GLY A 98 -21.61 24.22 12.93
N GLU A 99 -20.62 24.38 12.03
CA GLU A 99 -20.74 25.25 10.86
C GLU A 99 -21.67 24.56 9.85
N SER A 100 -22.87 25.11 9.68
CA SER A 100 -23.75 24.74 8.59
C SER A 100 -23.40 25.60 7.38
N GLN A 101 -22.84 24.98 6.34
CA GLN A 101 -22.73 25.60 5.03
C GLN A 101 -24.11 25.46 4.37
N ILE A 102 -25.02 26.35 4.78
CA ILE A 102 -26.32 26.51 4.13
C ILE A 102 -26.00 27.02 2.73
N ASN A 103 -26.48 26.32 1.71
CA ASN A 103 -26.37 26.74 0.31
C ASN A 103 -24.99 26.49 -0.37
N LEU A 104 -24.62 25.22 -0.54
CA LEU A 104 -23.56 24.77 -1.47
C LEU A 104 -23.96 24.99 -2.97
N GLU A 105 -24.42 26.19 -3.32
CA GLU A 105 -25.06 26.54 -4.60
C GLU A 105 -24.10 26.58 -5.80
N HIS A 106 -22.80 26.38 -5.58
CA HIS A 106 -21.82 26.66 -6.62
C HIS A 106 -21.55 25.47 -7.56
N ASN A 107 -21.87 24.22 -7.17
CA ASN A 107 -21.62 23.03 -7.99
C ASN A 107 -22.71 21.93 -7.92
N ILE A 108 -23.88 22.19 -7.32
CA ILE A 108 -24.98 21.21 -7.28
C ILE A 108 -25.86 21.38 -8.50
N TYR A 109 -26.06 20.30 -9.24
CA TYR A 109 -26.91 20.27 -10.43
C TYR A 109 -28.10 19.35 -10.20
N LYS A 110 -29.30 19.89 -10.39
CA LYS A 110 -30.54 19.15 -10.29
C LYS A 110 -31.02 18.76 -11.68
N ARG A 111 -31.55 17.54 -11.81
CA ARG A 111 -32.07 17.03 -13.08
C ARG A 111 -33.30 16.17 -12.84
N LYS A 112 -34.36 16.45 -13.60
CA LYS A 112 -35.56 15.60 -13.59
C LYS A 112 -35.28 14.27 -14.27
N LEU A 113 -35.74 13.20 -13.63
CA LEU A 113 -35.63 11.83 -14.11
C LEU A 113 -37.01 11.31 -14.52
N ASP A 114 -37.03 10.45 -15.53
CA ASP A 114 -38.19 9.66 -15.96
C ASP A 114 -38.52 8.58 -14.92
N GLN A 115 -39.70 7.96 -14.99
CA GLN A 115 -40.07 6.82 -14.13
C GLN A 115 -39.12 5.62 -14.32
N SER A 116 -38.44 5.56 -15.46
CA SER A 116 -37.38 4.59 -15.77
C SER A 116 -35.99 5.00 -15.27
N GLY A 117 -35.85 6.10 -14.52
CA GLY A 117 -34.58 6.60 -13.99
C GLY A 117 -33.69 7.29 -15.03
N ARG A 118 -34.22 7.64 -16.21
CA ARG A 118 -33.46 8.27 -17.30
C ARG A 118 -33.52 9.80 -17.21
N PRO A 119 -32.44 10.53 -17.51
CA PRO A 119 -32.44 11.99 -17.52
C PRO A 119 -33.35 12.56 -18.61
N LEU A 120 -34.34 13.37 -18.22
CA LEU A 120 -35.27 14.02 -19.16
C LEU A 120 -34.70 15.32 -19.75
N GLU A 121 -33.85 16.03 -19.00
CA GLU A 121 -33.39 17.37 -19.38
C GLU A 121 -31.90 17.58 -19.06
N LYS A 122 -31.31 18.64 -19.61
CA LYS A 122 -29.95 19.08 -19.26
C LYS A 122 -29.95 19.60 -17.81
N PRO A 123 -28.82 19.51 -17.09
CA PRO A 123 -28.75 19.96 -15.70
C PRO A 123 -28.96 21.47 -15.66
N GLU A 124 -30.05 21.93 -15.05
CA GLU A 124 -30.28 23.36 -14.82
C GLU A 124 -29.66 23.75 -13.47
N LYS A 125 -28.89 24.85 -13.48
CA LYS A 125 -28.39 25.47 -12.25
C LYS A 125 -29.56 26.18 -11.58
N GLU A 126 -29.76 25.95 -10.28
CA GLU A 126 -30.80 26.63 -9.51
C GLU A 126 -30.67 28.15 -9.66
N ARG A 127 -31.57 28.75 -10.44
CA ARG A 127 -31.66 30.20 -10.60
C ARG A 127 -32.75 30.64 -9.63
N LYS A 128 -32.36 31.06 -8.42
CA LYS A 128 -33.28 31.76 -7.53
C LYS A 128 -33.74 33.04 -8.22
N SER A 129 -34.91 32.97 -8.86
CA SER A 129 -35.63 34.14 -9.34
C SER A 129 -36.21 34.80 -8.10
N TRP A 130 -35.46 35.76 -7.56
CA TRP A 130 -36.03 36.72 -6.62
C TRP A 130 -37.14 37.47 -7.36
N ILE A 131 -38.39 37.08 -7.11
CA ILE A 131 -39.57 37.81 -7.55
C ILE A 131 -40.21 38.37 -6.28
N ILE A 132 -40.00 39.70 -6.13
CA ILE A 132 -40.55 40.69 -5.16
C ILE A 132 -40.35 40.45 -3.67
#